data_AF-A0A2R6JFT6-F1
#
_entry.id   AF-A0A2R6JFT6-F1
#
_cell.length_a   1.000
_cell.length_b   1.000
_cell.length_c   1.000
_cell.angle_alpha   90.00
_cell.angle_beta   90.00
_cell.angle_gamma   90.00
#
_symmetry.space_group_name_H-M   'P 1'
#
loop_
_entity.id
_entity.type
_entity.pdbx_description
1 polymer ?
#
loop_
_entity_poly.entity_id
_entity_poly.type
_entity_poly.pdbx_seq_one_letter_code
_entity_poly.pdbx_strand_id
1 'polypeptide(L)' 'MDGPPTGDRTMHIGIVGTGDVGTALATGFAAAGHDVVVGSRDPGTSRRRSKRSSTSGAG' A
#
# COMPACT_ATOMS: atom_id res chain seq x y z
N MET A 1 -15.33 -25.65 14.32
CA MET A 1 -14.36 -25.48 13.23
C MET A 1 -14.41 -24.02 12.84
N ASP A 2 -13.70 -23.18 13.59
CA ASP A 2 -13.62 -21.76 13.29
C ASP A 2 -12.85 -21.62 11.97
N GLY A 3 -13.53 -21.11 10.94
CA GLY A 3 -12.95 -20.90 9.62
C GLY A 3 -11.73 -19.98 9.67
N PRO A 4 -10.88 -19.96 8.62
CA PRO A 4 -9.71 -19.12 8.59
C PRO A 4 -10.12 -17.65 8.83
N PRO A 5 -9.28 -16.84 9.50
CA PRO A 5 -9.61 -15.44 9.74
C PRO A 5 -9.95 -14.74 8.42
N THR A 6 -11.21 -14.30 8.30
CA THR A 6 -11.76 -13.50 7.20
C THR A 6 -11.73 -12.01 7.55
N GLY A 7 -10.77 -11.58 8.37
CA GLY A 7 -10.42 -10.18 8.48
C GLY A 7 -9.98 -9.68 7.10
N ASP A 8 -10.41 -8.48 6.74
CA ASP A 8 -9.77 -7.68 5.71
C ASP A 8 -8.25 -7.68 5.93
N ARG A 9 -7.51 -8.42 5.09
CA ARG A 9 -6.05 -8.58 5.23
C ARG A 9 -5.29 -7.33 4.78
N THR A 10 -5.97 -6.20 4.67
CA THR A 10 -5.42 -4.91 4.26
C THR A 10 -4.64 -4.33 5.44
N MET A 11 -3.37 -4.02 5.21
CA MET A 11 -2.43 -3.53 6.23
C MET A 11 -1.94 -2.14 5.81
N HIS A 12 -1.53 -1.32 6.77
CA HIS A 12 -0.86 -0.05 6.51
C HIS A 12 0.65 -0.25 6.52
N ILE A 13 1.32 0.05 5.40
CA ILE A 13 2.73 -0.28 5.16
C ILE A 13 3.51 1.01 4.83
N GLY A 14 4.47 1.34 5.69
CA GLY A 14 5.42 2.43 5.45
C GLY A 14 6.71 1.93 4.81
N ILE A 15 7.10 2.47 3.66
CA ILE A 15 8.34 2.15 2.95
C ILE A 15 9.27 3.36 2.99
N VAL A 16 10.48 3.20 3.52
CA VAL A 16 11.48 4.27 3.58
C VAL A 16 12.55 4.02 2.53
N GLY A 17 12.60 4.92 1.54
CA GLY A 17 13.48 4.83 0.37
C GLY A 17 12.68 4.70 -0.92
N THR A 18 12.99 5.55 -1.91
CA THR A 18 12.32 5.61 -3.22
C THR A 18 13.17 5.06 -4.36
N GLY A 19 14.15 4.21 -4.04
CA GLY A 19 14.95 3.48 -5.04
C GLY A 19 14.19 2.31 -5.66
N ASP A 20 14.88 1.52 -6.49
CA ASP A 20 14.27 0.40 -7.22
C ASP A 20 13.55 -0.60 -6.29
N VAL A 21 14.18 -0.93 -5.15
CA VAL A 21 13.61 -1.84 -4.15
C VAL A 21 12.37 -1.26 -3.50
N GLY A 22 12.42 0.01 -3.09
CA GLY A 22 11.27 0.67 -2.45
C GLY A 22 10.07 0.77 -3.39
N THR A 23 10.33 1.02 -4.67
CA THR A 23 9.30 1.08 -5.72
C THR A 23 8.69 -0.31 -6.00
N ALA A 24 9.51 -1.35 -6.08
CA ALA A 24 9.04 -2.72 -6.30
C ALA A 24 8.17 -3.21 -5.13
N LEU A 25 8.60 -2.97 -3.88
CA LEU A 25 7.83 -3.29 -2.68
C LEU A 25 6.50 -2.52 -2.64
N ALA A 26 6.52 -1.23 -2.93
CA ALA A 26 5.30 -0.41 -2.93
C ALA A 26 4.28 -0.94 -3.95
N THR A 27 4.76 -1.31 -5.14
CA THR A 27 3.93 -1.87 -6.19
C THR A 27 3.34 -3.23 -5.80
N GLY A 28 4.16 -4.12 -5.22
CA GLY A 28 3.71 -5.44 -4.77
C GLY A 28 2.66 -5.37 -3.66
N PHE A 29 2.88 -4.52 -2.65
CA PHE A 29 1.94 -4.38 -1.54
C PHE A 29 0.64 -3.68 -1.95
N ALA A 30 0.71 -2.67 -2.81
CA ALA A 30 -0.49 -2.03 -3.35
C ALA A 30 -1.31 -3.01 -4.22
N ALA A 31 -0.63 -3.86 -5.03
CA ALA A 31 -1.28 -4.89 -5.83
C ALA A 31 -1.95 -5.97 -4.97
N ALA A 32 -1.41 -6.25 -3.78
CA ALA A 32 -2.01 -7.15 -2.79
C ALA A 32 -3.17 -6.52 -2.00
N GLY A 33 -3.51 -5.24 -2.24
CA GLY A 33 -4.63 -4.56 -1.58
C GLY A 33 -4.29 -3.96 -0.22
N HIS A 34 -3.01 -3.73 0.07
CA HIS A 34 -2.55 -3.03 1.27
C HIS A 34 -2.45 -1.51 1.02
N ASP A 35 -2.61 -0.72 2.08
CA ASP A 35 -2.43 0.73 2.06
C ASP A 35 -0.94 1.06 2.26
N VAL A 36 -0.31 1.69 1.27
CA VAL A 36 1.15 1.88 1.24
C VAL A 36 1.51 3.36 1.21
N VAL A 37 2.37 3.77 2.13
CA VAL A 37 2.98 5.09 2.19
C VAL A 37 4.47 4.98 1.91
N VAL A 38 4.97 5.68 0.89
CA VAL A 38 6.40 5.73 0.58
C VAL A 38 6.98 7.05 1.05
N GLY A 39 7.96 6.98 1.95
CA GLY A 39 8.73 8.10 2.47
C GLY A 39 10.13 8.12 1.88
N SER A 40 10.63 9.32 1.61
CA SER A 40 12.02 9.59 1.28
C SER A 40 12.58 10.56 2.33
N ARG A 41 13.92 10.56 2.51
CA ARG A 41 14.60 11.51 3.42
C ARG A 41 14.40 12.98 2.99
N ASP A 42 14.08 13.20 1.71
CA ASP A 42 13.61 14.48 1.19
C ASP A 42 12.10 14.39 0.87
N PRO A 43 11.24 15.09 1.63
CA PRO A 43 9.80 15.07 1.39
C PRO A 43 9.40 15.70 0.04
N GLY A 44 10.28 16.49 -0.59
CA GLY A 44 10.02 17.16 -1.87
C GLY A 44 9.95 16.24 -3.09
N THR A 45 10.55 15.04 -3.01
CA THR A 45 10.59 14.07 -4.13
C THR A 45 9.47 13.02 -4.08
N SER A 46 8.72 12.91 -2.97
CA SER A 46 7.76 11.81 -2.74
C SER A 46 6.31 12.07 -3.18
N ARG A 47 6.08 12.91 -4.20
CA ARG A 47 4.71 13.17 -4.71
C ARG A 47 4.27 12.12 -5.74
N ARG A 48 4.33 10.83 -5.41
CA ARG A 48 3.77 9.76 -6.25
C ARG A 48 2.41 9.31 -5.72
N ARG A 49 1.40 10.10 -6.12
CA ARG A 49 0.02 9.74 -6.43
C ARG A 49 -0.46 8.37 -5.94
N SER A 50 -0.97 8.30 -4.70
CA SER A 50 -2.01 7.33 -4.37
C SER A 50 -3.37 7.95 -4.69
N LYS A 51 -3.82 7.75 -5.93
CA LYS A 51 -5.21 7.98 -6.37
C LYS A 51 -5.73 6.68 -6.93
N ARG A 52 -6.39 5.89 -6.08
CA ARG A 52 -7.70 5.28 -6.34
C ARG A 52 -8.15 4.52 -5.10
N SER A 53 -8.76 5.26 -4.17
CA SER A 53 -9.83 4.70 -3.37
C SER A 53 -11.03 4.46 -4.29
N SER A 54 -11.02 3.36 -5.03
CA SER A 54 -12.26 2.75 -5.50
C SER A 54 -12.66 1.75 -4.43
N THR A 55 -13.38 2.24 -3.43
CA THR A 55 -14.20 1.44 -2.54
C THR A 55 -15.21 0.70 -3.42
N SER A 56 -14.96 -0.58 -3.68
CA SER A 56 -16.00 -1.48 -4.18
C SER A 56 -16.83 -1.94 -2.99
N GLY A 57 -18.12 -1.59 -2.97
CA GLY A 57 -19.07 -2.17 -2.05
C GLY A 57 -20.35 -1.34 -1.93
N ALA A 58 -21.40 -1.73 -2.66
CA ALA A 58 -22.70 -2.11 -2.11
C ALA A 58 -23.78 -2.18 -3.22
N GLY A 59 -24.43 -3.34 -3.35
CA GLY A 59 -25.77 -3.50 -3.97
C GLY A 59 -25.80 -4.17 -5.33
#